data_AF-A0A2G9Y753-F1
#
_entry.id   AF-A0A2G9Y753-F1
#
_cell.length_a   1.000
_cell.length_b   1.000
_cell.length_c   1.000
_cell.angle_alpha   90.00
_cell.angle_beta   90.00
_cell.angle_gamma   90.00
#
_symmetry.space_group_name_H-M   'P 1'
#
loop_
_entity.id
_entity.type
_entity.pdbx_description
1 polymer ?
#
loop_
_entity_poly.entity_id
_entity_poly.type
_entity_poly.pdbx_seq_one_letter_code
_entity_poly.pdbx_strand_id
1 'polypeptide(L)'
;MITKKQAEDLAKYYQIDEFTIVREYLQILFLSYLYKEKQADKIYFKGGTAIRLLFGSSRFSEDLDFSTPLTTTVIKKTIKIVERSIQKELPGVNIFPLYTGKKGLRLRLKYQADDYKYPLVIRLDFNEVKKIGKKILTPLVTKFPVVIFPLIIHLTDTEILTEKLCALLTRGKGRDFYDAWFLLERGIKIDTELLKEKLKERGKK
;
A
#
# COMPACT_ATOMS: atom_id res chain seq x y z
N MET A 1 11.53 -13.83 -8.64
CA MET A 1 10.23 -14.29 -8.09
C MET A 1 10.46 -15.18 -6.89
N ILE A 2 9.57 -15.15 -5.89
CA ILE A 2 9.54 -16.16 -4.81
C ILE A 2 9.34 -17.57 -5.40
N THR A 3 10.06 -18.56 -4.89
CA THR A 3 9.90 -19.96 -5.34
C THR A 3 8.63 -20.57 -4.78
N LYS A 4 8.08 -21.60 -5.44
CA LYS A 4 6.91 -22.34 -4.97
C LYS A 4 7.06 -22.83 -3.53
N LYS A 5 8.20 -23.44 -3.20
CA LYS A 5 8.50 -23.91 -1.83
C LYS A 5 8.47 -22.75 -0.82
N GLN A 6 9.06 -21.61 -1.14
CA GLN A 6 9.01 -20.43 -0.26
C GLN A 6 7.58 -19.90 -0.09
N ALA A 7 6.77 -19.92 -1.17
CA ALA A 7 5.37 -19.54 -1.09
C ALA A 7 4.57 -20.50 -0.19
N GLU A 8 4.75 -21.81 -0.33
CA GLU A 8 4.13 -22.84 0.51
C GLU A 8 4.53 -22.69 2.00
N ASP A 9 5.80 -22.44 2.29
CA ASP A 9 6.30 -22.27 3.65
C ASP A 9 5.71 -21.01 4.30
N LEU A 10 5.64 -19.90 3.57
CA LEU A 10 5.00 -18.67 4.04
C LEU A 10 3.48 -18.82 4.18
N ALA A 11 2.82 -19.55 3.28
CA ALA A 11 1.39 -19.85 3.33
C ALA A 11 1.05 -20.62 4.62
N LYS A 12 1.84 -21.64 4.95
CA LYS A 12 1.71 -22.39 6.22
C LYS A 12 1.96 -21.49 7.42
N TYR A 13 3.02 -20.67 7.39
CA TYR A 13 3.37 -19.78 8.49
C TYR A 13 2.28 -18.74 8.80
N TYR A 14 1.77 -18.08 7.76
CA TYR A 14 0.74 -17.05 7.90
C TYR A 14 -0.69 -17.61 7.92
N GLN A 15 -0.85 -18.92 7.73
CA GLN A 15 -2.14 -19.61 7.67
C GLN A 15 -3.08 -19.00 6.63
N ILE A 16 -2.56 -18.75 5.43
CA ILE A 16 -3.33 -18.23 4.31
C ILE A 16 -2.97 -18.94 3.00
N ASP A 17 -3.80 -18.79 1.98
CA ASP A 17 -3.55 -19.36 0.67
C ASP A 17 -2.28 -18.79 0.01
N GLU A 18 -1.61 -19.64 -0.78
CA GLU A 18 -0.39 -19.28 -1.49
C GLU A 18 -0.58 -18.11 -2.47
N PHE A 19 -1.75 -18.00 -3.10
CA PHE A 19 -2.01 -16.93 -4.06
C PHE A 19 -1.98 -15.55 -3.38
N THR A 20 -2.51 -15.46 -2.16
CA THR A 20 -2.42 -14.25 -1.32
C THR A 20 -0.99 -13.97 -0.87
N ILE A 21 -0.20 -14.99 -0.53
CA ILE A 21 1.23 -14.83 -0.23
C ILE A 21 1.99 -14.27 -1.42
N VAL A 22 1.87 -14.88 -2.60
CA VAL A 22 2.61 -14.42 -3.78
C VAL A 22 2.18 -13.02 -4.20
N ARG A 23 0.91 -12.65 -3.97
CA ARG A 23 0.43 -11.28 -4.15
C ARG A 23 1.04 -10.29 -3.15
N GLU A 24 1.15 -10.65 -1.86
CA GLU A 24 1.85 -9.83 -0.85
C GLU A 24 3.34 -9.69 -1.19
N TYR A 25 3.99 -10.75 -1.69
CA TYR A 25 5.35 -10.66 -2.24
C TYR A 25 5.44 -9.61 -3.36
N LEU A 26 4.51 -9.65 -4.33
CA LEU A 26 4.49 -8.70 -5.45
C LEU A 26 4.24 -7.25 -4.99
N GLN A 27 3.45 -7.04 -3.92
CA GLN A 27 3.28 -5.73 -3.29
C GLN A 27 4.60 -5.23 -2.68
N ILE A 28 5.29 -6.07 -1.91
CA ILE A 28 6.57 -5.74 -1.29
C ILE A 28 7.63 -5.46 -2.37
N LEU A 29 7.65 -6.27 -3.44
CA LEU A 29 8.55 -6.07 -4.56
C LEU A 29 8.29 -4.71 -5.22
N PHE A 30 7.03 -4.38 -5.51
CA PHE A 30 6.67 -3.07 -6.06
C PHE A 30 7.13 -1.92 -5.16
N LEU A 31 6.88 -2.01 -3.84
CA LEU A 31 7.35 -1.01 -2.87
C LEU A 31 8.89 -0.90 -2.90
N SER A 32 9.61 -2.03 -2.98
CA SER A 32 11.07 -2.04 -3.01
C SER A 32 11.67 -1.34 -4.23
N TYR A 33 10.99 -1.37 -5.38
CA TYR A 33 11.41 -0.64 -6.58
C TYR A 33 10.93 0.81 -6.55
N LEU A 34 9.69 1.06 -6.11
CA LEU A 34 9.15 2.41 -6.00
C LEU A 34 10.03 3.29 -5.11
N TYR A 35 10.44 2.80 -3.94
CA TYR A 35 11.22 3.58 -2.96
C TYR A 35 12.71 3.73 -3.30
N LYS A 36 13.17 3.17 -4.44
CA LYS A 36 14.48 3.49 -5.02
C LYS A 36 14.44 4.72 -5.93
N GLU A 37 13.25 5.12 -6.38
CA GLU A 37 13.10 6.23 -7.31
C GLU A 37 13.25 7.59 -6.63
N LYS A 38 13.80 8.57 -7.35
CA LYS A 38 14.06 9.93 -6.83
C LYS A 38 12.80 10.62 -6.29
N GLN A 39 11.63 10.33 -6.84
CA GLN A 39 10.37 10.95 -6.46
C GLN A 39 9.68 10.28 -5.27
N ALA A 40 10.23 9.17 -4.77
CA ALA A 40 9.63 8.41 -3.68
C ALA A 40 9.63 9.18 -2.35
N ASP A 41 10.52 10.16 -2.19
CA ASP A 41 10.56 11.11 -1.07
C ASP A 41 9.24 11.85 -0.85
N LYS A 42 8.44 11.96 -1.91
CA LYS A 42 7.13 12.64 -1.96
C LYS A 42 5.96 11.68 -2.18
N ILE A 43 6.17 10.37 -2.03
CA ILE A 43 5.13 9.36 -2.15
C ILE A 43 4.99 8.66 -0.80
N TYR A 44 3.87 8.90 -0.12
CA TYR A 44 3.65 8.48 1.27
C TYR A 44 2.69 7.30 1.32
N PHE A 45 3.22 6.13 1.68
CA PHE A 45 2.44 4.90 1.79
C PHE A 45 1.44 4.98 2.96
N LYS A 46 0.26 4.38 2.77
CA LYS A 46 -0.82 4.37 3.77
C LYS A 46 -1.82 3.23 3.51
N GLY A 47 -2.95 3.29 4.19
CA GLY A 47 -4.07 2.37 3.98
C GLY A 47 -3.91 1.04 4.69
N GLY A 48 -4.73 0.06 4.31
CA GLY A 48 -4.77 -1.24 5.02
C GLY A 48 -3.49 -2.04 4.89
N THR A 49 -2.82 -1.95 3.74
CA THR A 49 -1.58 -2.69 3.48
C THR A 49 -0.40 -2.09 4.25
N ALA A 50 -0.40 -0.78 4.52
CA ALA A 50 0.56 -0.19 5.45
C ALA A 50 0.36 -0.74 6.87
N ILE A 51 -0.90 -0.84 7.35
CA ILE A 51 -1.23 -1.46 8.65
C ILE A 51 -0.71 -2.91 8.72
N ARG A 52 -0.91 -3.69 7.65
CA ARG A 52 -0.42 -5.06 7.52
C ARG A 52 1.12 -5.13 7.56
N LEU A 53 1.80 -4.42 6.67
CA LEU A 53 3.25 -4.59 6.44
C LEU A 53 4.13 -3.86 7.45
N LEU A 54 3.68 -2.72 7.99
CA LEU A 54 4.50 -1.86 8.84
C LEU A 54 4.10 -1.89 10.31
N PHE A 55 2.82 -2.18 10.61
CA PHE A 55 2.30 -2.20 11.97
C PHE A 55 1.92 -3.61 12.46
N GLY A 56 2.07 -4.63 11.61
CA GLY A 56 1.94 -6.04 11.98
C GLY A 56 0.51 -6.55 12.10
N SER A 57 -0.45 -5.95 11.40
CA SER A 57 -1.82 -6.48 11.38
C SER A 57 -1.87 -7.88 10.76
N SER A 58 -2.70 -8.77 11.31
CA SER A 58 -2.94 -10.11 10.76
C SER A 58 -3.86 -10.10 9.53
N ARG A 59 -4.59 -9.01 9.26
CA ARG A 59 -5.51 -8.92 8.12
C ARG A 59 -4.74 -8.58 6.84
N PHE A 60 -4.89 -9.45 5.84
CA PHE A 60 -4.36 -9.21 4.50
C PHE A 60 -5.11 -8.10 3.76
N SER A 61 -4.40 -7.44 2.85
CA SER A 61 -4.90 -6.31 2.08
C SER A 61 -4.31 -6.35 0.68
N GLU A 62 -5.14 -6.10 -0.33
CA GLU A 62 -4.79 -6.35 -1.74
C GLU A 62 -4.27 -5.10 -2.47
N ASP A 63 -4.47 -3.92 -1.89
CA ASP A 63 -4.30 -2.62 -2.55
C ASP A 63 -3.10 -1.85 -1.97
N LEU A 64 -2.42 -1.04 -2.76
CA LEU A 64 -1.41 -0.10 -2.28
C LEU A 64 -1.94 1.33 -2.43
N ASP A 65 -2.15 1.98 -1.29
CA ASP A 65 -2.65 3.35 -1.22
C ASP A 65 -1.52 4.32 -0.88
N PHE A 66 -1.45 5.44 -1.59
CA PHE A 66 -0.45 6.48 -1.39
C PHE A 66 -1.11 7.86 -1.30
N SER A 67 -0.49 8.74 -0.52
CA SER A 67 -0.71 10.20 -0.59
C SER A 67 0.50 10.84 -1.22
N THR A 68 0.30 11.85 -2.08
CA THR A 68 1.41 12.55 -2.71
C THR A 68 1.02 13.98 -3.08
N PRO A 69 1.94 14.96 -3.00
CA PRO A 69 1.73 16.29 -3.55
C PRO A 69 2.09 16.35 -5.05
N LEU A 70 2.56 15.24 -5.63
CA LEU A 70 2.97 15.17 -7.02
C LEU A 70 1.75 15.07 -7.94
N THR A 71 1.85 15.71 -9.10
CA THR A 71 0.82 15.62 -10.12
C THR A 71 0.75 14.24 -10.74
N THR A 72 -0.41 13.86 -11.27
CA THR A 72 -0.62 12.58 -11.96
C THR A 72 0.40 12.33 -13.09
N THR A 73 0.85 13.37 -13.78
CA THR A 73 1.87 13.28 -14.83
C THR A 73 3.22 12.82 -14.30
N VAL A 74 3.66 13.36 -13.15
CA VAL A 74 4.93 12.96 -12.52
C VAL A 74 4.85 11.53 -12.01
N ILE A 75 3.73 11.15 -11.39
CA ILE A 75 3.52 9.76 -10.94
C ILE A 75 3.53 8.80 -12.12
N LYS A 76 2.83 9.08 -13.23
CA LYS A 76 2.85 8.22 -14.43
C LYS A 76 4.27 8.00 -14.95
N LYS A 77 5.11 9.04 -14.99
CA LYS A 77 6.52 8.92 -15.40
C LYS A 77 7.31 8.02 -14.44
N THR A 78 7.14 8.23 -13.13
CA THR A 78 7.81 7.43 -12.10
C THR A 78 7.40 5.96 -12.20
N ILE A 79 6.11 5.67 -12.34
CA ILE A 79 5.59 4.30 -12.44
C ILE A 79 6.08 3.58 -13.69
N LYS A 80 6.26 4.27 -14.82
CA LYS A 80 6.89 3.66 -16.01
C LYS A 80 8.35 3.25 -15.77
N ILE A 81 9.09 3.99 -14.94
CA ILE A 81 10.47 3.62 -14.58
C ILE A 81 10.46 2.41 -13.64
N VAL A 82 9.55 2.40 -12.65
CA VAL A 82 9.35 1.28 -11.73
C VAL A 82 8.95 0.02 -12.49
N GLU A 83 7.99 0.11 -13.40
CA GLU A 83 7.55 -1.00 -14.25
C GLU A 83 8.73 -1.62 -15.02
N ARG A 84 9.52 -0.80 -15.73
CA ARG A 84 10.70 -1.27 -16.46
C ARG A 84 11.73 -1.93 -15.55
N SER A 85 11.88 -1.45 -14.33
CA SER A 85 12.83 -2.00 -13.35
C SER A 85 12.36 -3.34 -12.81
N ILE A 86 11.06 -3.48 -12.53
CA ILE A 86 10.45 -4.75 -12.11
C ILE A 86 10.50 -5.78 -13.26
N GLN A 87 10.26 -5.35 -14.51
CA GLN A 87 10.30 -6.24 -15.69
C GLN A 87 11.66 -6.93 -15.89
N LYS A 88 12.75 -6.38 -15.36
CA LYS A 88 14.07 -7.04 -15.39
C LYS A 88 14.13 -8.29 -14.51
N GLU A 89 13.35 -8.31 -13.42
CA GLU A 89 13.26 -9.48 -12.52
C GLU A 89 12.05 -10.36 -12.86
N LEU A 90 10.93 -9.75 -13.24
CA LEU A 90 9.67 -10.41 -13.56
C LEU A 90 9.19 -10.00 -14.96
N PRO A 91 9.70 -10.64 -16.03
CA PRO A 91 9.19 -10.43 -17.37
C PRO A 91 7.67 -10.66 -17.43
N GLY A 92 6.93 -9.73 -18.05
CA GLY A 92 5.46 -9.83 -18.16
C GLY A 92 4.65 -9.07 -17.09
N VAL A 93 5.30 -8.42 -16.12
CA VAL A 93 4.63 -7.42 -15.29
C VAL A 93 4.20 -6.24 -16.16
N ASN A 94 2.94 -5.84 -16.03
CA ASN A 94 2.36 -4.70 -16.74
C ASN A 94 1.62 -3.78 -15.75
N ILE A 95 1.85 -2.47 -15.85
CA ILE A 95 1.17 -1.45 -15.04
C ILE A 95 0.43 -0.48 -15.96
N PHE A 96 -0.89 -0.46 -15.87
CA PHE A 96 -1.73 0.37 -16.73
C PHE A 96 -2.72 1.23 -15.93
N PRO A 97 -3.07 2.43 -16.42
CA PRO A 97 -4.02 3.30 -15.73
C PRO A 97 -5.44 2.74 -15.81
N LEU A 98 -6.16 2.79 -14.70
CA LEU A 98 -7.61 2.53 -14.65
C LEU A 98 -8.42 3.82 -14.54
N TYR A 99 -7.87 4.83 -13.87
CA TYR A 99 -8.50 6.14 -13.72
C TYR A 99 -7.43 7.20 -13.63
N THR A 100 -7.60 8.29 -14.37
CA THR A 100 -6.81 9.52 -14.22
C THR A 100 -7.79 10.66 -13.98
N GLY A 101 -7.72 11.27 -12.80
CA GLY A 101 -8.56 12.42 -12.47
C GLY A 101 -7.78 13.55 -11.84
N LYS A 102 -8.48 14.66 -11.54
CA LYS A 102 -7.88 15.85 -10.91
C LYS A 102 -7.40 15.61 -9.48
N LYS A 103 -7.91 14.59 -8.79
CA LYS A 103 -7.62 14.32 -7.36
C LYS A 103 -6.81 13.05 -7.13
N GLY A 104 -6.43 12.34 -8.20
CA GLY A 104 -5.66 11.11 -8.06
C GLY A 104 -5.52 10.29 -9.33
N LEU A 105 -4.64 9.30 -9.24
CA LEU A 105 -4.30 8.34 -10.28
C LEU A 105 -4.48 6.94 -9.72
N ARG A 106 -5.30 6.13 -10.39
CA ARG A 106 -5.43 4.71 -10.12
C ARG A 106 -4.80 3.92 -11.24
N LEU A 107 -3.91 3.01 -10.88
CA LEU A 107 -3.26 2.07 -11.78
C LEU A 107 -3.57 0.64 -11.34
N ARG A 108 -3.38 -0.29 -12.26
CA ARG A 108 -3.43 -1.73 -12.00
C ARG A 108 -2.11 -2.33 -12.42
N LEU A 109 -1.42 -2.95 -11.46
CA LEU A 109 -0.32 -3.85 -11.73
C LEU A 109 -0.91 -5.24 -11.95
N LYS A 110 -0.59 -5.86 -13.09
CA LYS A 110 -0.99 -7.22 -13.44
C LYS A 110 0.26 -8.04 -13.75
N TYR A 111 0.31 -9.25 -13.22
CA TYR A 111 1.38 -10.21 -13.49
C TYR A 111 0.78 -11.62 -13.60
N GLN A 112 1.08 -12.31 -14.69
CA GLN A 112 0.70 -13.71 -14.87
C GLN A 112 1.92 -14.55 -14.50
N ALA A 113 1.82 -15.26 -13.38
CA ALA A 113 2.83 -16.22 -12.98
C ALA A 113 2.52 -17.60 -13.60
N ASP A 114 3.56 -18.34 -13.98
CA ASP A 114 3.41 -19.63 -14.65
C ASP A 114 2.69 -20.67 -13.79
N ASP A 115 2.97 -20.65 -12.48
CA ASP A 115 2.41 -21.59 -11.50
C ASP A 115 0.93 -21.33 -11.13
N TYR A 116 0.33 -20.22 -11.58
CA TYR A 116 -1.00 -19.79 -11.15
C TYR A 116 -1.96 -19.63 -12.33
N LYS A 117 -3.14 -20.26 -12.25
CA LYS A 117 -4.18 -20.18 -13.28
C LYS A 117 -4.66 -18.74 -13.54
N TYR A 118 -4.70 -17.92 -12.50
CA TYR A 118 -5.20 -16.55 -12.56
C TYR A 118 -4.06 -15.54 -12.37
N PRO A 119 -4.13 -14.37 -13.01
CA PRO A 119 -3.11 -13.34 -12.86
C PRO A 119 -3.19 -12.72 -11.48
N LEU A 120 -2.02 -12.41 -10.92
CA LEU A 120 -1.86 -11.56 -9.75
C LEU A 120 -2.19 -10.12 -10.13
N VAL A 121 -3.06 -9.49 -9.35
CA VAL A 121 -3.51 -8.12 -9.58
C VAL A 121 -3.36 -7.31 -8.30
N ILE A 122 -2.73 -6.14 -8.41
CA ILE A 122 -2.60 -5.16 -7.33
C ILE A 122 -3.16 -3.84 -7.84
N ARG A 123 -4.05 -3.22 -7.04
CA ARG A 123 -4.49 -1.85 -7.30
C ARG A 123 -3.51 -0.88 -6.67
N LEU A 124 -3.08 0.12 -7.43
CA LEU A 124 -2.22 1.20 -6.95
C LEU A 124 -3.03 2.50 -6.99
N ASP A 125 -3.28 3.09 -5.84
CA ASP A 125 -4.07 4.30 -5.68
C ASP A 125 -3.18 5.46 -5.19
N PHE A 126 -2.92 6.44 -6.04
CA PHE A 126 -2.17 7.64 -5.71
C PHE A 126 -3.14 8.81 -5.55
N ASN A 127 -3.31 9.28 -4.32
CA ASN A 127 -4.20 10.39 -4.01
C ASN A 127 -3.40 11.70 -3.93
N GLU A 128 -3.78 12.67 -4.76
CA GLU A 128 -3.15 13.98 -4.75
C GLU A 128 -3.68 14.79 -3.56
N VAL A 129 -2.77 15.25 -2.71
CA VAL A 129 -3.09 15.97 -1.47
C VAL A 129 -2.28 17.27 -1.38
N LYS A 130 -2.95 18.35 -0.98
CA LYS A 130 -2.31 19.68 -0.81
C LYS A 130 -1.53 19.76 0.49
N LYS A 131 -2.10 19.23 1.59
CA LYS A 131 -1.48 19.19 2.91
C LYS A 131 -1.08 17.74 3.20
N ILE A 132 0.21 17.54 3.45
CA ILE A 132 0.74 16.23 3.81
C ILE A 132 0.65 16.08 5.32
N GLY A 133 0.10 14.95 5.76
CA GLY A 133 0.06 14.57 7.16
C GLY A 133 1.44 14.29 7.75
N LYS A 134 1.50 13.97 9.04
CA LYS A 134 2.75 13.52 9.67
C LYS A 134 3.24 12.23 9.00
N LYS A 135 4.51 12.21 8.61
CA LYS A 135 5.18 11.10 7.91
C LYS A 135 6.38 10.60 8.69
N ILE A 136 6.73 9.35 8.46
CA ILE A 136 7.87 8.67 9.07
C ILE A 136 8.55 7.79 8.02
N LEU A 137 9.86 7.60 8.17
CA LEU A 137 10.66 6.69 7.35
C LEU A 137 11.01 5.47 8.19
N THR A 138 10.63 4.28 7.75
CA THR A 138 10.91 3.03 8.45
C THR A 138 11.37 1.94 7.49
N PRO A 139 12.22 0.99 7.93
CA PRO A 139 12.50 -0.21 7.15
C PRO A 139 11.27 -1.13 7.14
N LEU A 140 10.92 -1.65 5.96
CA LEU A 140 9.95 -2.73 5.85
C LEU A 140 10.64 -4.05 6.15
N VAL A 141 10.57 -4.47 7.41
CA VAL A 141 11.09 -5.77 7.87
C VAL A 141 10.07 -6.85 7.55
N THR A 142 10.48 -7.89 6.84
CA THR A 142 9.57 -8.92 6.35
C THR A 142 10.22 -10.31 6.34
N LYS A 143 9.40 -11.36 6.47
CA LYS A 143 9.83 -12.75 6.29
C LYS A 143 9.91 -13.16 4.82
N PHE A 144 9.38 -12.33 3.94
CA PHE A 144 9.41 -12.59 2.50
C PHE A 144 10.85 -12.48 1.98
N PRO A 145 11.25 -13.32 1.00
CA PRO A 145 12.61 -13.37 0.50
C PRO A 145 12.90 -12.16 -0.41
N VAL A 146 13.17 -11.01 0.19
CA VAL A 146 13.60 -9.79 -0.49
C VAL A 146 15.08 -9.55 -0.23
N VAL A 147 15.81 -9.09 -1.25
CA VAL A 147 17.28 -8.93 -1.19
C VAL A 147 17.69 -7.88 -0.15
N ILE A 148 16.91 -6.80 -0.03
CA ILE A 148 17.15 -5.70 0.92
C ILE A 148 15.80 -5.22 1.46
N PHE A 149 15.73 -4.95 2.77
CA PHE A 149 14.57 -4.30 3.38
C PHE A 149 14.44 -2.85 2.88
N PRO A 150 13.39 -2.51 2.12
CA PRO A 150 13.26 -1.15 1.60
C PRO A 150 12.92 -0.17 2.72
N LEU A 151 13.50 1.03 2.63
CA LEU A 151 13.11 2.15 3.48
C LEU A 151 11.85 2.78 2.87
N ILE A 152 10.74 2.71 3.61
CA ILE A 152 9.43 3.17 3.18
C ILE A 152 9.07 4.46 3.90
N ILE A 153 8.69 5.48 3.14
CA ILE A 153 8.10 6.69 3.72
C ILE A 153 6.59 6.49 3.77
N HIS A 154 6.03 6.50 4.96
CA HIS A 154 4.60 6.28 5.18
C HIS A 154 3.99 7.34 6.09
N LEU A 155 2.67 7.45 6.06
CA LEU A 155 1.95 8.25 7.05
C LEU A 155 2.08 7.59 8.43
N THR A 156 2.10 8.42 9.48
CA THR A 156 2.08 7.95 10.87
C THR A 156 0.86 7.09 11.16
N ASP A 157 0.95 6.23 12.17
CA ASP A 157 -0.17 5.46 12.70
C ASP A 157 -1.36 6.33 13.09
N THR A 158 -1.14 7.48 13.74
CA THR A 158 -2.20 8.45 14.08
C THR A 158 -2.91 8.98 12.82
N GLU A 159 -2.18 9.31 11.76
CA GLU A 159 -2.76 9.72 10.48
C GLU A 159 -3.59 8.60 9.85
N ILE A 160 -3.04 7.38 9.81
CA ILE A 160 -3.72 6.21 9.24
C ILE A 160 -4.99 5.87 10.06
N LEU A 161 -4.90 5.85 11.39
CA LEU A 161 -6.04 5.66 12.29
C LEU A 161 -7.13 6.70 11.99
N THR A 162 -6.74 7.97 11.87
CA THR A 162 -7.69 9.04 11.58
C THR A 162 -8.38 8.83 10.24
N GLU A 163 -7.65 8.46 9.19
CA GLU A 163 -8.24 8.14 7.89
C GLU A 163 -9.20 6.93 7.94
N LYS A 164 -8.91 5.94 8.79
CA LYS A 164 -9.79 4.78 9.03
C LYS A 164 -11.05 5.15 9.78
N LEU A 165 -10.95 5.98 10.82
CA LEU A 165 -12.13 6.51 11.53
C LEU A 165 -13.00 7.36 10.60
N CYS A 166 -12.41 8.23 9.78
CA CYS A 166 -13.16 8.96 8.75
C CYS A 166 -13.86 8.00 7.78
N ALA A 167 -13.17 6.95 7.30
CA ALA A 167 -13.76 5.96 6.42
C ALA A 167 -14.90 5.18 7.10
N LEU A 168 -14.73 4.80 8.37
CA LEU A 168 -15.76 4.11 9.15
C LEU A 168 -17.02 4.98 9.29
N LEU A 169 -16.87 6.26 9.64
CA LEU A 169 -17.98 7.22 9.78
C LEU A 169 -18.66 7.62 8.45
N THR A 170 -18.02 7.34 7.32
CA THR A 170 -18.53 7.74 5.99
C THR A 170 -19.09 6.58 5.18
N ARG A 171 -18.37 5.45 5.13
CA ARG A 171 -18.75 4.27 4.33
C ARG A 171 -19.03 3.01 5.16
N GLY A 172 -18.66 2.97 6.44
CA GLY A 172 -19.06 1.91 7.36
C GLY A 172 -18.64 0.47 6.99
N LYS A 173 -17.49 0.26 6.33
CA LYS A 173 -17.08 -1.10 5.91
C LYS A 173 -16.38 -1.85 7.05
N GLY A 174 -16.65 -3.15 7.18
CA GLY A 174 -16.07 -3.99 8.23
C GLY A 174 -14.53 -3.97 8.30
N ARG A 175 -13.84 -3.85 7.16
CA ARG A 175 -12.37 -3.68 7.12
C ARG A 175 -11.88 -2.38 7.76
N ASP A 176 -12.65 -1.30 7.70
CA ASP A 176 -12.28 -0.03 8.35
C ASP A 176 -12.46 -0.13 9.86
N PHE A 177 -13.51 -0.82 10.30
CA PHE A 177 -13.71 -1.15 11.70
C PHE A 177 -12.53 -1.99 12.24
N TYR A 178 -12.17 -3.07 11.54
CA TYR A 178 -11.05 -3.92 11.91
C TYR A 178 -9.74 -3.14 12.03
N ASP A 179 -9.41 -2.36 11.00
CA ASP A 179 -8.16 -1.59 10.95
C ASP A 179 -8.11 -0.51 12.06
N ALA A 180 -9.23 0.15 12.36
CA ALA A 180 -9.32 1.12 13.45
C ALA A 180 -9.19 0.44 14.81
N TRP A 181 -9.91 -0.66 15.04
CA TRP A 181 -9.81 -1.47 16.26
C TRP A 181 -8.37 -1.93 16.51
N PHE A 182 -7.70 -2.49 15.51
CA PHE A 182 -6.31 -2.95 15.61
C PHE A 182 -5.35 -1.83 16.03
N LEU A 183 -5.47 -0.63 15.42
CA LEU A 183 -4.62 0.49 15.77
C LEU A 183 -4.91 1.02 17.18
N LEU A 184 -6.18 1.05 17.59
CA LEU A 184 -6.57 1.45 18.95
C LEU A 184 -6.07 0.46 20.01
N GLU A 185 -6.16 -0.85 19.75
CA GLU A 185 -5.66 -1.90 20.63
C GLU A 185 -4.14 -1.78 20.88
N ARG A 186 -3.39 -1.31 19.88
CA ARG A 186 -1.96 -0.99 20.00
C ARG A 186 -1.66 0.29 20.79
N GLY A 187 -2.68 0.95 21.33
CA GLY A 187 -2.53 2.17 22.14
C GLY A 187 -2.37 3.46 21.33
N ILE A 188 -2.64 3.43 20.02
CA ILE A 188 -2.61 4.65 19.20
C ILE A 188 -3.79 5.53 19.60
N LYS A 189 -3.48 6.74 20.05
CA LYS A 189 -4.50 7.69 20.51
C LYS A 189 -5.20 8.35 19.32
N ILE A 190 -6.50 8.57 19.49
CA ILE A 190 -7.29 9.35 18.54
C ILE A 190 -6.89 10.82 18.66
N ASP A 191 -6.41 11.40 17.57
CA ASP A 191 -6.22 12.84 17.45
C ASP A 191 -7.55 13.47 16.99
N THR A 192 -8.31 14.00 17.95
CA THR A 192 -9.66 14.53 17.70
C THR A 192 -9.65 15.76 16.80
N GLU A 193 -8.59 16.58 16.86
CA GLU A 193 -8.48 17.78 16.04
C GLU A 193 -8.17 17.41 14.59
N LEU A 194 -7.24 16.47 14.38
CA LEU A 194 -6.96 15.94 13.05
C LEU A 194 -8.19 15.23 12.44
N LEU A 195 -8.95 14.50 13.26
CA LEU A 195 -10.20 13.84 12.83
C LEU A 195 -11.25 14.85 12.35
N LYS A 196 -11.48 15.92 13.12
CA LYS A 196 -12.40 17.01 12.73
C LYS A 196 -11.94 17.67 11.43
N GLU A 197 -10.64 17.97 11.30
CA GLU A 197 -10.07 18.57 10.09
C GLU A 197 -10.37 17.70 8.85
N LYS A 198 -10.04 16.40 8.90
CA LYS A 198 -10.25 15.48 7.77
C LYS A 198 -11.72 15.20 7.47
N LEU A 199 -12.60 15.19 8.47
CA LEU A 199 -14.05 15.07 8.23
C LEU A 199 -14.60 16.29 7.50
N LYS A 200 -14.14 17.49 7.88
CA LYS A 200 -14.49 18.75 7.21
C LYS A 200 -14.03 18.77 5.75
N GLU A 201 -12.81 18.33 5.47
CA GLU A 201 -12.30 18.19 4.09
C GLU A 201 -13.14 17.24 3.23
N ARG A 202 -13.77 16.24 3.87
CA ARG A 202 -14.69 15.29 3.22
C ARG A 202 -16.14 15.78 3.17
N GLY A 203 -16.41 17.02 3.57
CA GLY A 203 -17.72 17.66 3.49
C GLY A 203 -18.70 17.24 4.59
N LYS A 204 -18.21 16.74 5.74
CA LYS A 204 -19.05 16.44 6.91
C LYS A 204 -18.73 17.40 8.06
N LYS A 205 -19.77 17.85 8.78
CA LYS A 205 -19.66 18.61 10.04
C LYS A 205 -19.25 17.68 11.17
#